data_AF-A0A966UUA3-F1
#
_entry.id   AF-A0A966UUA3-F1
#
_cell.length_a   1.000
_cell.length_b   1.000
_cell.length_c   1.000
_cell.angle_alpha   90.00
_cell.angle_beta   90.00
_cell.angle_gamma   90.00
#
_symmetry.space_group_name_H-M   'P 1'
#
loop_
_entity.id
_entity.type
_entity.pdbx_description
1 polymer ?
#
loop_
_entity_poly.entity_id
_entity_poly.type
_entity_poly.pdbx_seq_one_letter_code
_entity_poly.pdbx_strand_id
1 'polypeptide(L)' 'MTHAANLPFHQYVSVDKRILSGNKVEGWEEAVWFGLTSVPHRAWGCTVMLKCGAIYRGLPLHAVS' A
#
# COMPACT_ATOMS: atom_id res chain seq x y z
N MET A 1 10.98 7.74 15.11
CA MET A 1 10.78 6.28 14.96
C MET A 1 9.65 6.05 13.98
N THR A 2 9.85 5.23 12.96
CA THR A 2 8.78 4.80 12.04
C THR A 2 8.10 3.60 12.69
N HIS A 3 6.84 3.73 13.11
CA HIS A 3 6.09 2.62 13.69
C HIS A 3 5.50 1.80 12.55
N ALA A 4 6.30 0.89 11.99
CA ALA A 4 5.84 -0.09 11.01
C ALA A 4 5.63 -1.45 11.70
N ALA A 5 4.50 -2.10 11.42
CA ALA A 5 4.18 -3.41 11.96
C ALA A 5 3.48 -4.27 10.90
N ASN A 6 3.60 -5.59 11.05
CA ASN A 6 2.89 -6.53 10.19
C ASN A 6 1.40 -6.54 10.55
N LEU A 7 0.55 -6.82 9.57
CA LEU A 7 -0.84 -7.16 9.83
C LEU A 7 -0.92 -8.57 10.42
N PRO A 8 -1.96 -8.87 11.23
CA PRO A 8 -2.19 -10.24 11.71
C PRO A 8 -2.52 -11.21 10.57
N PHE A 9 -3.09 -10.71 9.47
CA PHE A 9 -3.41 -11.47 8.27
C PHE A 9 -3.04 -10.67 7.02
N HIS A 10 -2.55 -11.38 6.01
CA HIS A 10 -2.40 -10.82 4.67
C HIS A 10 -3.77 -10.62 4.03
N GLN A 11 -3.96 -9.46 3.41
CA GLN A 11 -5.20 -9.13 2.70
C GLN A 11 -4.89 -9.02 1.21
N TYR A 12 -5.64 -9.74 0.38
CA TYR A 12 -5.59 -9.56 -1.06
C TYR A 12 -6.42 -8.34 -1.43
N VAL A 13 -5.80 -7.36 -2.09
CA VAL A 13 -6.40 -6.06 -2.39
C VAL A 13 -6.09 -5.66 -3.83
N SER A 14 -6.87 -4.72 -4.36
CA SER A 14 -6.55 -4.03 -5.61
C SER A 14 -5.98 -2.64 -5.30
N VAL A 15 -4.85 -2.29 -5.92
CA VAL A 15 -4.18 -0.99 -5.75
C VAL A 15 -4.42 -0.10 -6.96
N ASP A 16 -4.80 1.15 -6.73
CA ASP A 16 -4.96 2.15 -7.80
C ASP A 16 -3.60 2.54 -8.41
N LYS A 17 -3.40 2.23 -9.70
CA LYS A 17 -2.15 2.53 -10.44
C LYS A 17 -1.89 4.01 -10.59
N ARG A 18 -2.91 4.86 -10.50
CA ARG A 18 -2.74 6.32 -10.60
C ARG A 18 -1.93 6.84 -9.43
N ILE A 19 -2.14 6.31 -8.23
CA ILE A 19 -1.37 6.69 -7.03
C ILE A 19 0.08 6.22 -7.15
N LEU A 20 0.32 5.02 -7.67
CA LEU A 20 1.66 4.46 -7.84
C LEU A 20 2.47 5.17 -8.94
N SER A 21 1.82 5.57 -10.03
CA SER A 21 2.47 6.13 -11.22
C SER A 21 2.55 7.65 -11.23
N GLY A 22 1.93 8.32 -10.25
CA GLY A 22 1.77 9.77 -10.26
C GLY A 22 0.82 10.24 -11.38
N ASN A 23 -0.32 9.58 -11.51
CA ASN A 23 -1.37 9.81 -12.51
C ASN A 23 -0.95 9.56 -13.97
N LYS A 24 0.07 8.71 -14.22
CA LYS A 24 0.54 8.38 -15.58
C LYS A 24 -0.08 7.11 -16.15
N VAL A 25 -0.53 6.22 -15.28
CA VAL A 25 -1.08 4.90 -15.62
C VAL A 25 -2.39 4.72 -14.87
N GLU A 26 -3.45 4.34 -15.59
CA GLU A 26 -4.77 4.06 -15.03
C GLU A 26 -4.99 2.58 -14.76
N GLY A 27 -6.04 2.28 -13.99
CA GLY A 27 -6.48 0.93 -13.67
C GLY A 27 -6.03 0.44 -12.30
N TRP A 28 -6.23 -0.84 -12.07
CA TRP A 28 -5.97 -1.51 -10.80
C TRP A 28 -4.88 -2.57 -10.96
N GLU A 29 -4.08 -2.77 -9.91
CA GLU A 29 -3.08 -3.84 -9.81
C GLU A 29 -3.41 -4.73 -8.60
N GLU A 30 -3.42 -6.05 -8.79
CA GLU A 30 -3.56 -6.99 -7.69
C GLU A 30 -2.34 -6.91 -6.75
N ALA A 31 -2.58 -6.93 -5.45
CA ALA A 31 -1.54 -6.87 -4.45
C ALA A 31 -1.91 -7.64 -3.18
N VAL A 32 -0.90 -7.87 -2.34
CA VAL A 32 -1.06 -8.37 -0.98
C VAL A 32 -0.68 -7.26 -0.01
N TRP A 33 -1.62 -6.83 0.84
CA TRP A 33 -1.37 -5.93 1.96
C TRP A 33 -0.96 -6.74 3.19
N PHE A 34 0.24 -6.45 3.73
CA PHE A 34 0.80 -7.19 4.86
C PHE A 34 1.43 -6.33 5.97
N GLY A 35 1.44 -5.00 5.85
CA GLY A 35 1.95 -4.13 6.91
C GLY A 35 1.27 -2.77 7.01
N LEU A 36 1.30 -2.16 8.19
CA LEU A 36 0.79 -0.83 8.49
C LEU A 36 1.94 0.06 8.99
N THR A 37 1.95 1.33 8.59
CA THR A 37 2.93 2.33 9.02
C THR A 37 2.21 3.52 9.64
N SER A 38 2.61 3.88 10.85
CA SER A 38 2.18 5.08 11.56
C SER A 38 3.39 5.99 11.84
N VAL A 39 3.29 7.24 11.40
CA VAL A 39 4.29 8.29 11.66
C VAL A 39 3.54 9.48 12.27
N PRO A 40 4.01 10.04 13.41
CA PRO A 40 3.39 11.22 14.00
C PRO A 40 3.19 12.34 12.96
N HIS A 41 2.02 12.99 13.02
CA HIS A 41 1.61 14.06 12.10
C HIS A 41 1.48 13.66 10.61
N ARG A 42 1.39 12.36 10.31
CA ARG A 42 1.06 11.85 8.97
C ARG A 42 -0.13 10.92 9.03
N ALA A 43 -0.88 10.85 7.93
CA ALA A 43 -1.86 9.78 7.73
C ALA A 43 -1.16 8.41 7.77
N TRP A 44 -1.89 7.38 8.19
CA TRP A 44 -1.39 6.01 8.14
C TRP A 44 -1.18 5.57 6.68
N GLY A 45 -0.17 4.72 6.50
CA GLY A 45 0.10 4.08 5.22
C GLY A 45 0.16 2.57 5.35
N CYS A 46 -0.01 1.86 4.24
CA CYS A 46 0.15 0.42 4.17
C CYS A 46 1.44 0.02 3.45
N THR A 47 1.84 -1.23 3.69
CA THR A 47 2.87 -1.92 2.93
C THR A 47 2.20 -3.01 2.10
N VAL A 48 2.38 -2.95 0.78
CA VAL A 48 1.80 -3.90 -0.17
C VAL A 48 2.89 -4.50 -1.06
N MET A 49 2.68 -5.74 -1.49
CA MET A 49 3.44 -6.38 -2.56
C MET A 49 2.53 -6.52 -3.78
N LEU A 50 2.88 -5.87 -4.88
CA LEU A 50 2.15 -5.96 -6.15
C LEU A 50 2.35 -7.35 -6.78
N LYS A 51 1.47 -7.73 -7.70
CA LYS A 51 1.56 -8.99 -8.46
C LYS A 51 2.90 -9.19 -9.17
N CYS A 52 3.52 -8.10 -9.64
CA CYS A 52 4.85 -8.12 -10.25
C CYS A 52 6.01 -8.34 -9.26
N GLY A 53 5.74 -8.42 -7.95
CA GLY A 53 6.73 -8.60 -6.88
C GLY A 53 7.27 -7.30 -6.29
N ALA A 54 6.91 -6.14 -6.83
CA ALA A 54 7.33 -4.85 -6.28
C ALA A 54 6.70 -4.58 -4.91
N ILE A 55 7.50 -4.12 -3.95
CA ILE A 55 7.04 -3.78 -2.59
C ILE A 55 6.95 -2.26 -2.45
N TYR A 56 5.75 -1.77 -2.12
CA TYR A 56 5.49 -0.36 -1.81
C TYR A 56 5.23 -0.19 -0.31
N ARG A 57 5.87 0.81 0.30
CA ARG A 57 5.73 1.16 1.73
C ARG A 57 5.16 2.56 1.87
N GLY A 58 4.28 2.75 2.85
CA GLY A 58 3.64 4.05 3.09
C GLY A 58 2.62 4.42 2.02
N LEU A 59 2.06 3.43 1.31
CA LEU A 59 0.99 3.63 0.36
C LEU A 59 -0.25 4.18 1.10
N PRO A 60 -0.94 5.23 0.62
CA PRO A 60 -2.14 5.74 1.28
C PRO A 60 -3.22 4.66 1.38
N LEU A 61 -3.91 4.58 2.52
CA LEU A 61 -4.96 3.56 2.73
C LEU A 61 -6.14 3.67 1.75
N HIS A 62 -6.42 4.85 1.22
CA HIS A 62 -7.48 5.02 0.21
C HIS A 62 -7.07 4.53 -1.19
N ALA A 63 -5.80 4.12 -1.37
CA ALA A 63 -5.31 3.58 -2.63
C ALA A 63 -5.67 2.12 -2.85
N VAL A 64 -6.20 1.44 -1.82
CA VAL A 64 -6.54 0.02 -1.86
C VAL A 64 -8.05 -0.19 -1.75
N SER A 65 -8.56 -1.22 -2.43
CA SER A 65 -9.95 -1.70 -2.35
C SER A 65 -10.01 -3.22 -2.26
#